data_AF-A0A0M0JBB8-F1
#
_entry.id   AF-A0A0M0JBB8-F1
#
_cell.length_a   1.000
_cell.length_b   1.000
_cell.length_c   1.000
_cell.angle_alpha   90.00
_cell.angle_beta   90.00
_cell.angle_gamma   90.00
#
_symmetry.space_group_name_H-M   'P 1'
#
loop_
_entity.id
_entity.type
_entity.pdbx_description
1 polymer ?
#
loop_
_entity_poly.entity_id
_entity_poly.type
_entity_poly.pdbx_seq_one_letter_code
_entity_poly.pdbx_strand_id
1 'polypeptide(L)'
;MTTSNQPKDCERIDYGTCGASCCGAEIAVPNIDPLDAYQAIVRLLSSGGPDGRFYKKDNIDDEQGELPFSFSPPLPWRFTISGSHSTPGTWMSQGNWRSGFDDTLRFSIGVAADGQATRIRMFSMSGPASALVDYGQSYKNLALLCSDLGWPAPTPSFGCGLGQAVAWKPENTITVMLQNRDGVCLDAKERHKNGGVVQTWDCDPTNLNQLWKLDSDTGLVKNEDGVCLSDASAGNSPGPGPVVTWACDPTLKNQAWNYDPVTGQLKARHGTLCIDASDRHTNGGKVMAWPCDVNNSNQQWNLRKIST
;
A
#
# COMPACT_ATOMS: atom_id res chain seq x y z
N MET A 1 13.16 -20.55 -0.68
CA MET A 1 13.26 -19.60 -1.80
C MET A 1 11.84 -19.24 -2.21
N THR A 2 11.30 -18.14 -1.70
CA THR A 2 9.95 -17.66 -2.04
C THR A 2 10.06 -16.79 -3.29
N THR A 3 9.68 -17.33 -4.44
CA THR A 3 9.40 -16.52 -5.63
C THR A 3 8.16 -15.70 -5.31
N SER A 4 8.30 -14.40 -5.08
CA SER A 4 7.13 -13.53 -4.99
C SER A 4 6.42 -13.59 -6.35
N ASN A 5 5.13 -13.94 -6.35
CA ASN A 5 4.26 -13.86 -7.53
C ASN A 5 3.93 -12.39 -7.90
N GLN A 6 4.84 -11.45 -7.61
CA GLN A 6 4.61 -10.06 -7.95
C GLN A 6 4.67 -9.88 -9.46
N PRO A 7 3.65 -9.27 -10.07
CA PRO A 7 3.71 -8.93 -11.49
C PRO A 7 4.97 -8.12 -11.79
N LYS A 8 5.57 -8.37 -12.95
CA LYS A 8 6.75 -7.62 -13.40
C LYS A 8 6.49 -6.11 -13.35
N ASP A 9 7.49 -5.35 -12.93
CA ASP A 9 7.51 -3.89 -12.86
C ASP A 9 6.55 -3.30 -11.79
N CYS A 10 5.99 -4.14 -10.90
CA CYS A 10 5.16 -3.70 -9.75
C CYS A 10 5.95 -3.55 -8.43
N GLU A 11 7.26 -3.82 -8.41
CA GLU A 11 8.08 -3.74 -7.20
C GLU A 11 8.30 -2.30 -6.70
N ARG A 12 7.90 -1.31 -7.50
CA ARG A 12 8.14 0.13 -7.29
C ARG A 12 6.95 0.84 -6.65
N ILE A 13 6.48 0.30 -5.52
CA ILE A 13 5.29 0.78 -4.80
C ILE A 13 5.47 2.24 -4.36
N ASP A 14 4.55 3.13 -4.73
CA ASP A 14 4.52 4.53 -4.33
C ASP A 14 3.51 4.83 -3.20
N TYR A 15 3.96 5.36 -2.06
CA TYR A 15 3.14 5.72 -0.89
C TYR A 15 2.75 7.21 -0.86
N GLY A 16 2.29 7.76 -1.98
CA GLY A 16 1.70 9.10 -2.00
C GLY A 16 2.72 10.22 -2.15
N THR A 17 3.82 9.98 -2.86
CA THR A 17 4.95 10.92 -2.95
C THR A 17 4.55 12.29 -3.53
N CYS A 18 3.49 12.37 -4.34
CA CYS A 18 2.95 13.61 -4.90
C CYS A 18 1.69 14.13 -4.16
N GLY A 19 1.39 13.65 -2.95
CA GLY A 19 0.05 13.80 -2.33
C GLY A 19 -0.98 12.80 -2.87
N ALA A 20 -0.67 12.20 -4.02
CA ALA A 20 -1.16 10.92 -4.52
C ALA A 20 0.07 10.07 -4.89
N SER A 21 -0.15 8.78 -5.10
CA SER A 21 0.89 7.91 -5.65
C SER A 21 1.20 8.33 -7.08
N CYS A 22 2.48 8.45 -7.38
CA CYS A 22 2.93 8.96 -8.67
C CYS A 22 4.27 8.37 -9.09
N CYS A 23 4.57 8.51 -10.37
CA CYS A 23 5.84 8.12 -10.95
C CYS A 23 6.24 9.08 -12.06
N GLY A 24 7.36 9.78 -11.87
CA GLY A 24 8.06 10.53 -12.90
C GLY A 24 9.30 9.78 -13.35
N ALA A 25 9.44 9.56 -14.64
CA ALA A 25 10.56 8.81 -15.22
C ALA A 25 10.96 9.37 -16.58
N GLU A 26 12.17 9.01 -17.04
CA GLU A 26 12.70 9.45 -18.32
C GLU A 26 13.29 8.30 -19.15
N ILE A 27 13.24 8.46 -20.47
CA ILE A 27 13.95 7.62 -21.44
C ILE A 27 14.68 8.49 -22.46
N ALA A 28 15.71 7.91 -23.06
CA ALA A 28 16.38 8.40 -24.25
C ALA A 28 16.25 7.35 -25.35
N VAL A 29 15.56 7.69 -26.44
CA VAL A 29 15.33 6.80 -27.57
C VAL A 29 16.28 7.24 -28.70
N PRO A 30 17.29 6.41 -29.06
CA PRO A 30 18.22 6.76 -30.13
C PRO A 30 17.53 6.67 -31.49
N ASN A 31 17.98 7.49 -32.45
CA ASN A 31 17.58 7.41 -33.86
C ASN A 31 16.08 7.55 -34.15
N ILE A 32 15.31 8.23 -33.29
CA ILE A 32 13.92 8.62 -33.56
C ILE A 32 13.81 10.14 -33.53
N ASP A 33 13.11 10.75 -34.47
CA ASP A 33 12.79 12.18 -34.42
C ASP A 33 11.74 12.46 -33.33
N PRO A 34 11.80 13.61 -32.61
CA PRO A 34 10.80 13.97 -31.61
C PRO A 34 9.35 13.96 -32.13
N LEU A 35 9.12 14.30 -33.41
CA LEU A 35 7.78 14.26 -34.02
C LEU A 35 7.29 12.81 -34.19
N ASP A 36 8.18 11.91 -34.61
CA ASP A 36 7.83 10.49 -34.77
C ASP A 36 7.54 9.84 -33.42
N ALA A 37 8.31 10.18 -32.39
CA ALA A 37 8.05 9.75 -31.02
C ALA A 37 6.70 10.26 -30.49
N TYR A 38 6.39 11.54 -30.76
CA TYR A 38 5.09 12.12 -30.44
C TYR A 38 3.94 11.38 -31.13
N GLN A 39 4.05 11.15 -32.43
CA GLN A 39 3.02 10.42 -33.19
C GLN A 39 2.88 8.96 -32.73
N ALA A 40 3.96 8.31 -32.31
CA ALA A 40 3.91 6.97 -31.73
C ALA A 40 3.08 6.93 -30.44
N ILE A 41 3.28 7.88 -29.52
CA ILE A 41 2.49 7.99 -28.28
C ILE A 41 1.03 8.31 -28.61
N VAL A 42 0.76 9.25 -29.53
CA VAL A 42 -0.61 9.54 -29.99
C VAL A 42 -1.31 8.28 -30.47
N ARG A 43 -0.67 7.49 -31.35
CA ARG A 43 -1.25 6.25 -31.89
C ARG A 43 -1.53 5.22 -30.81
N LEU A 44 -0.61 5.04 -29.85
CA LEU A 44 -0.81 4.11 -28.74
C LEU A 44 -1.99 4.55 -27.87
N LEU A 45 -2.04 5.82 -27.45
CA LEU A 45 -3.13 6.35 -26.62
C LEU A 45 -4.48 6.31 -27.34
N SER A 46 -4.53 6.58 -28.64
CA SER A 46 -5.77 6.56 -29.42
C SER A 46 -6.26 5.15 -29.75
N SER A 47 -5.37 4.17 -29.83
CA SER A 47 -5.74 2.77 -30.16
C SER A 47 -6.11 1.93 -28.95
N GLY A 48 -5.82 2.39 -27.74
CA GLY A 48 -5.91 1.56 -26.54
C GLY A 48 -4.60 0.87 -26.18
N GLY A 49 -3.59 0.90 -27.05
CA GLY A 49 -2.41 0.03 -26.93
C GLY A 49 -2.77 -1.46 -27.03
N PRO A 50 -1.77 -2.35 -26.90
CA PRO A 50 -1.98 -3.80 -26.96
C PRO A 50 -2.96 -4.36 -25.92
N ASP A 51 -3.11 -3.70 -24.76
CA ASP A 51 -4.01 -4.12 -23.69
C ASP A 51 -5.40 -3.45 -23.74
N GLY A 52 -5.61 -2.52 -24.68
CA GLY A 52 -6.87 -1.81 -24.88
C GLY A 52 -7.23 -0.82 -23.77
N ARG A 53 -6.28 -0.44 -22.92
CA ARG A 53 -6.52 0.34 -21.69
C ARG A 53 -5.84 1.70 -21.68
N PHE A 54 -5.11 2.06 -22.72
CA PHE A 54 -4.68 3.42 -22.91
C PHE A 54 -5.79 4.28 -23.50
N TYR A 55 -5.87 5.55 -23.09
CA TYR A 55 -6.84 6.49 -23.64
C TYR A 55 -6.18 7.82 -23.90
N LYS A 56 -6.42 8.38 -25.08
CA LYS A 56 -6.14 9.78 -25.34
C LYS A 56 -7.21 10.63 -24.65
N LYS A 57 -6.79 11.58 -23.82
CA LYS A 57 -7.71 12.53 -23.19
C LYS A 57 -7.93 13.71 -24.13
N ASP A 58 -8.92 13.59 -25.00
CA ASP A 58 -9.37 14.73 -25.80
C ASP A 58 -10.12 15.70 -24.85
N ASN A 59 -9.73 16.98 -24.83
CA ASN A 59 -10.36 18.13 -24.11
C ASN A 59 -9.68 18.68 -22.83
N ILE A 60 -8.44 18.32 -22.48
CA ILE A 60 -7.70 19.02 -21.42
C ILE A 60 -6.37 19.53 -22.00
N ASP A 61 -6.25 20.85 -22.20
CA ASP A 61 -5.00 21.62 -22.33
C ASP A 61 -3.87 20.98 -23.16
N ASP A 62 -4.25 20.28 -24.22
CA ASP A 62 -3.33 19.66 -25.16
C ASP A 62 -2.82 20.77 -26.10
N GLU A 63 -1.88 21.59 -25.63
CA GLU A 63 -1.08 22.47 -26.48
C GLU A 63 -0.12 21.62 -27.34
N GLN A 64 -0.71 20.88 -28.28
CA GLN A 64 -0.01 20.03 -29.23
C GLN A 64 0.68 20.91 -30.27
N GLY A 65 2.01 20.87 -30.33
CA GLY A 65 2.77 21.60 -31.34
C GLY A 65 4.25 21.67 -30.99
N GLU A 66 5.07 22.16 -31.93
CA GLU A 66 6.47 22.46 -31.66
C GLU A 66 6.59 23.75 -30.84
N LEU A 67 6.82 23.62 -29.54
CA LEU A 67 6.88 24.74 -28.59
C LEU A 67 8.23 25.46 -28.42
N PRO A 68 9.37 25.14 -29.06
CA PRO A 68 10.66 25.61 -28.57
C PRO A 68 10.87 27.13 -28.75
N PHE A 69 10.33 27.76 -29.80
CA PHE A 69 10.70 29.14 -30.15
C PHE A 69 9.74 30.23 -29.63
N SER A 70 8.63 29.84 -29.00
CA SER A 70 7.71 30.79 -28.38
C SER A 70 8.20 31.27 -27.00
N PHE A 71 9.33 30.75 -26.51
CA PHE A 71 9.91 31.03 -25.18
C PHE A 71 11.36 31.50 -25.27
N SER A 72 11.80 32.29 -24.28
CA SER A 72 13.18 32.75 -24.13
C SER A 72 13.68 32.49 -22.70
N PRO A 73 14.67 31.59 -22.48
CA PRO A 73 15.32 30.76 -23.50
C PRO A 73 14.37 29.70 -24.09
N PRO A 74 14.69 29.14 -25.27
CA PRO A 74 13.91 28.07 -25.87
C PRO A 74 13.69 26.89 -24.92
N LEU A 75 12.47 26.35 -24.88
CA LEU A 75 12.19 25.16 -24.09
C LEU A 75 12.91 23.94 -24.69
N PRO A 76 13.45 23.03 -23.85
CA PRO A 76 14.06 21.79 -24.34
C PRO A 76 13.03 20.79 -24.87
N TRP A 77 11.75 21.02 -24.60
CA TRP A 77 10.63 20.18 -24.99
C TRP A 77 9.99 20.73 -26.24
N ARG A 78 9.91 19.90 -27.28
CA ARG A 78 9.24 20.24 -28.53
C ARG A 78 7.76 19.95 -28.44
N PHE A 79 7.34 18.83 -27.85
CA PHE A 79 5.94 18.41 -27.80
C PHE A 79 5.51 18.04 -26.38
N THR A 80 4.22 18.23 -26.09
CA THR A 80 3.54 17.72 -24.89
C THR A 80 2.30 16.94 -25.30
N ILE A 81 1.95 15.92 -24.53
CA ILE A 81 0.70 15.17 -24.71
C ILE A 81 0.25 14.58 -23.38
N SER A 82 -1.06 14.46 -23.21
CA SER A 82 -1.69 13.81 -22.06
C SER A 82 -2.49 12.58 -22.47
N GLY A 83 -2.66 11.67 -21.52
CA GLY A 83 -3.43 10.45 -21.72
C GLY A 83 -3.85 9.84 -20.40
N SER A 84 -4.36 8.62 -20.44
CA SER A 84 -4.64 7.82 -19.24
C SER A 84 -4.43 6.35 -19.51
N HIS A 85 -4.27 5.58 -18.44
CA HIS A 85 -4.30 4.12 -18.48
C HIS A 85 -5.25 3.58 -17.40
N SER A 86 -6.14 2.66 -17.77
CA SER A 86 -7.09 2.06 -16.83
C SER A 86 -6.58 0.73 -16.28
N THR A 87 -6.55 0.65 -14.96
CA THR A 87 -6.09 -0.56 -14.26
C THR A 87 -7.16 -1.66 -14.26
N PRO A 88 -6.79 -2.95 -14.38
CA PRO A 88 -7.75 -4.04 -14.22
C PRO A 88 -8.20 -4.16 -12.77
N GLY A 89 -9.49 -4.35 -12.56
CA GLY A 89 -10.05 -4.65 -11.24
C GLY A 89 -11.33 -3.90 -10.96
N THR A 90 -11.92 -4.21 -9.81
CA THR A 90 -13.00 -3.44 -9.22
C THR A 90 -12.66 -3.11 -7.78
N TRP A 91 -13.05 -1.93 -7.33
CA TRP A 91 -12.89 -1.52 -5.93
C TRP A 91 -14.21 -1.00 -5.39
N MET A 92 -14.43 -1.14 -4.09
CA MET A 92 -15.66 -0.70 -3.45
C MET A 92 -15.48 0.69 -2.84
N SER A 93 -16.34 1.63 -3.24
CA SER A 93 -16.36 3.01 -2.78
C SER A 93 -17.76 3.36 -2.30
N GLN A 94 -17.92 3.73 -1.03
CA GLN A 94 -19.23 4.13 -0.49
C GLN A 94 -20.35 3.11 -0.82
N GLY A 95 -20.03 1.81 -0.77
CA GLY A 95 -20.96 0.72 -1.07
C GLY A 95 -21.19 0.41 -2.56
N ASN A 96 -20.53 1.11 -3.48
CA ASN A 96 -20.63 0.87 -4.92
C ASN A 96 -19.35 0.27 -5.50
N TRP A 97 -19.49 -0.74 -6.35
CA TRP A 97 -18.39 -1.26 -7.16
C TRP A 97 -18.02 -0.27 -8.26
N ARG A 98 -16.75 0.11 -8.31
CA ARG A 98 -16.17 0.96 -9.35
C ARG A 98 -15.15 0.16 -10.15
N SER A 99 -15.03 0.46 -11.43
CA SER A 99 -13.93 -0.04 -12.28
C SER A 99 -12.59 0.45 -11.74
N GLY A 100 -11.51 -0.23 -12.15
CA GLY A 100 -10.15 0.15 -11.79
C GLY A 100 -9.85 1.61 -12.09
N PHE A 101 -8.83 2.13 -11.41
CA PHE A 101 -8.47 3.53 -11.45
C PHE A 101 -7.93 3.93 -12.83
N ASP A 102 -8.34 5.12 -13.27
CA ASP A 102 -7.81 5.80 -14.45
C ASP A 102 -6.65 6.69 -14.04
N ASP A 103 -5.44 6.22 -14.30
CA ASP A 103 -4.23 6.94 -13.96
C ASP A 103 -3.95 7.97 -15.03
N THR A 104 -3.59 9.20 -14.63
CA THR A 104 -3.28 10.26 -15.58
C THR A 104 -1.85 10.12 -16.06
N LEU A 105 -1.65 10.13 -17.37
CA LEU A 105 -0.35 10.11 -18.02
C LEU A 105 -0.04 11.48 -18.64
N ARG A 106 1.21 11.94 -18.49
CA ARG A 106 1.71 13.17 -19.12
C ARG A 106 3.09 12.94 -19.70
N PHE A 107 3.32 13.52 -20.87
CA PHE A 107 4.54 13.35 -21.63
C PHE A 107 5.10 14.70 -22.06
N SER A 108 6.43 14.82 -22.01
CA SER A 108 7.18 15.91 -22.64
C SER A 108 8.27 15.30 -23.50
N ILE A 109 8.31 15.67 -24.78
CA ILE A 109 9.14 15.05 -25.80
C ILE A 109 10.05 16.13 -26.37
N GLY A 110 11.35 15.88 -26.36
CA GLY A 110 12.35 16.84 -26.78
C GLY A 110 13.62 16.17 -27.26
N VAL A 111 14.65 16.98 -27.45
CA VAL A 111 15.97 16.49 -27.84
C VAL A 111 16.83 16.36 -26.58
N ALA A 112 17.61 15.28 -26.48
CA ALA A 112 18.60 15.12 -25.43
C ALA A 112 19.68 16.22 -25.52
N ALA A 113 20.35 16.52 -24.40
CA ALA A 113 21.34 17.60 -24.35
C ALA A 113 22.54 17.38 -25.29
N ASP A 114 22.83 16.12 -25.65
CA ASP A 114 23.87 15.73 -26.60
C ASP A 114 23.42 15.82 -28.07
N GLY A 115 22.13 16.04 -28.34
CA GLY A 115 21.55 16.06 -29.68
C GLY A 115 21.41 14.69 -30.36
N GLN A 116 21.74 13.59 -29.67
CA GLN A 116 21.86 12.26 -30.29
C GLN A 116 20.64 11.35 -30.09
N ALA A 117 19.73 11.73 -29.19
CA ALA A 117 18.54 10.96 -28.88
C ALA A 117 17.30 11.86 -28.67
N THR A 118 16.12 11.29 -28.91
CA THR A 118 14.88 11.89 -28.43
C THR A 118 14.73 11.56 -26.96
N ARG A 119 14.61 12.60 -26.13
CA ARG A 119 14.35 12.49 -24.70
C ARG A 119 12.86 12.58 -24.46
N ILE A 120 12.35 11.65 -23.66
CA ILE A 120 10.93 11.64 -23.27
C ILE A 120 10.87 11.61 -21.75
N ARG A 121 10.29 12.67 -21.18
CA ARG A 121 9.89 12.70 -19.77
C ARG A 121 8.44 12.26 -19.67
N MET A 122 8.19 11.35 -18.76
CA MET A 122 6.90 10.71 -18.57
C MET A 122 6.49 10.81 -17.13
N PHE A 123 5.20 11.00 -16.91
CA PHE A 123 4.62 11.06 -15.59
C PHE A 123 3.33 10.26 -15.55
N SER A 124 3.18 9.41 -14.54
CA SER A 124 1.94 8.70 -14.21
C SER A 124 1.53 9.08 -12.80
N MET A 125 0.25 9.35 -12.60
CA MET A 125 -0.30 9.66 -11.28
C MET A 125 -1.63 8.95 -11.11
N SER A 126 -1.76 8.25 -9.99
CA SER A 126 -2.92 7.46 -9.68
C SER A 126 -4.18 8.32 -9.55
N GLY A 127 -5.26 7.86 -10.16
CA GLY A 127 -6.59 8.40 -9.89
C GLY A 127 -7.25 7.66 -8.71
N PRO A 128 -8.13 8.29 -7.90
CA PRO A 128 -8.29 9.74 -7.68
C PRO A 128 -7.07 10.34 -6.96
N ALA A 129 -6.98 11.67 -6.89
CA ALA A 129 -5.89 12.43 -6.27
C ALA A 129 -5.57 12.10 -4.79
N SER A 130 -6.31 11.19 -4.16
CA SER A 130 -6.07 10.67 -2.80
C SER A 130 -5.62 9.21 -2.78
N ALA A 131 -5.26 8.62 -3.92
CA ALA A 131 -4.74 7.26 -4.01
C ALA A 131 -3.33 7.21 -3.42
N LEU A 132 -3.21 7.02 -2.11
CA LEU A 132 -1.94 7.05 -1.39
C LEU A 132 -1.04 5.85 -1.68
N VAL A 133 -1.53 4.76 -2.27
CA VAL A 133 -0.73 3.57 -2.59
C VAL A 133 -1.11 3.04 -3.96
N ASP A 134 -0.12 2.79 -4.82
CA ASP A 134 -0.35 2.27 -6.19
C ASP A 134 0.11 0.83 -6.41
N TYR A 135 0.72 0.15 -5.43
CA TYR A 135 1.31 -1.19 -5.62
C TYR A 135 2.25 -1.29 -6.85
N GLY A 136 2.94 -0.20 -7.18
CA GLY A 136 3.88 -0.10 -8.30
C GLY A 136 3.23 0.17 -9.65
N GLN A 137 1.92 0.39 -9.67
CA GLN A 137 1.15 0.57 -10.89
C GLN A 137 1.57 1.82 -11.68
N SER A 138 1.91 2.94 -11.02
CA SER A 138 2.31 4.16 -11.74
C SER A 138 3.58 3.94 -12.56
N TYR A 139 4.55 3.19 -12.04
CA TYR A 139 5.75 2.82 -12.82
C TYR A 139 5.40 1.85 -13.93
N LYS A 140 4.59 0.83 -13.63
CA LYS A 140 4.17 -0.16 -14.60
C LYS A 140 3.46 0.45 -15.80
N ASN A 141 2.64 1.48 -15.62
CA ASN A 141 2.00 2.21 -16.72
C ASN A 141 3.04 2.76 -17.71
N LEU A 142 4.12 3.36 -17.19
CA LEU A 142 5.20 3.93 -18.00
C LEU A 142 6.06 2.83 -18.65
N ALA A 143 6.37 1.77 -17.88
CA ALA A 143 7.16 0.65 -18.36
C ALA A 143 6.42 -0.13 -19.47
N LEU A 144 5.11 -0.32 -19.32
CA LEU A 144 4.26 -0.96 -20.31
C LEU A 144 4.24 -0.17 -21.62
N LEU A 145 4.02 1.16 -21.56
CA LEU A 145 4.08 2.02 -22.75
C LEU A 145 5.43 1.92 -23.46
N CYS A 146 6.54 1.94 -22.72
CA CYS A 146 7.87 1.79 -23.30
C CYS A 146 8.03 0.43 -23.97
N SER A 147 7.59 -0.64 -23.30
CA SER A 147 7.63 -2.00 -23.85
C SER A 147 6.82 -2.12 -25.14
N ASP A 148 5.60 -1.57 -25.17
CA ASP A 148 4.69 -1.64 -26.33
C ASP A 148 5.21 -0.86 -27.54
N LEU A 149 5.99 0.21 -27.30
CA LEU A 149 6.64 0.99 -28.36
C LEU A 149 8.04 0.47 -28.73
N GLY A 150 8.54 -0.58 -28.07
CA GLY A 150 9.89 -1.11 -28.28
C GLY A 150 10.99 -0.15 -27.82
N TRP A 151 10.69 0.68 -26.82
CA TRP A 151 11.61 1.66 -26.24
C TRP A 151 12.32 1.13 -24.98
N PRO A 152 13.44 1.75 -24.58
CA PRO A 152 14.14 1.38 -23.35
C PRO A 152 13.26 1.49 -22.11
N ALA A 153 13.57 0.70 -21.08
CA ALA A 153 12.87 0.80 -19.81
C ALA A 153 13.03 2.20 -19.18
N PRO A 154 11.96 2.78 -18.60
CA PRO A 154 12.01 4.10 -18.02
C PRO A 154 12.88 4.13 -16.77
N THR A 155 13.71 5.16 -16.66
CA THR A 155 14.53 5.44 -15.47
C THR A 155 13.75 6.39 -14.55
N PRO A 156 13.34 5.96 -13.34
CA PRO A 156 12.65 6.82 -12.40
C PRO A 156 13.48 8.04 -11.98
N SER A 157 12.84 9.19 -11.89
CA SER A 157 13.43 10.44 -11.40
C SER A 157 12.75 10.99 -10.15
N PHE A 158 11.47 10.66 -9.91
CA PHE A 158 10.69 11.10 -8.75
C PHE A 158 9.46 10.21 -8.56
N GLY A 159 9.02 9.95 -7.32
CA GLY A 159 8.00 8.93 -7.07
C GLY A 159 8.48 7.55 -7.53
N CYS A 160 7.59 6.67 -7.99
CA CYS A 160 7.93 5.30 -8.37
C CYS A 160 8.63 4.52 -7.23
N GLY A 161 8.27 4.80 -5.97
CA GLY A 161 9.00 4.27 -4.81
C GLY A 161 10.25 5.07 -4.40
N LEU A 162 10.67 6.07 -5.17
CA LEU A 162 11.76 6.99 -4.81
C LEU A 162 11.23 8.18 -3.98
N GLY A 163 12.03 8.64 -3.03
CA GLY A 163 11.71 9.84 -2.24
C GLY A 163 10.65 9.64 -1.15
N GLN A 164 10.32 8.39 -0.83
CA GLN A 164 9.38 8.05 0.22
C GLN A 164 9.96 8.33 1.61
N ALA A 165 9.11 8.79 2.53
CA ALA A 165 9.49 9.04 3.93
C ALA A 165 9.92 7.76 4.68
N VAL A 166 9.60 6.58 4.16
CA VAL A 166 9.98 5.28 4.71
C VAL A 166 10.32 4.32 3.57
N ALA A 167 11.53 3.76 3.62
CA ALA A 167 11.97 2.74 2.67
C ALA A 167 11.06 1.50 2.78
N TRP A 168 10.62 0.96 1.63
CA TRP A 168 9.94 -0.32 1.54
C TRP A 168 10.76 -1.40 2.28
N LYS A 169 10.16 -2.01 3.30
CA LYS A 169 10.63 -3.26 3.89
C LYS A 169 9.66 -4.36 3.44
N PRO A 170 10.15 -5.56 3.11
CA PRO A 170 9.27 -6.71 2.91
C PRO A 170 8.37 -6.85 4.14
N GLU A 171 7.07 -7.13 3.93
CA GLU A 171 6.09 -7.24 5.00
C GLU A 171 6.61 -8.19 6.09
N ASN A 172 7.03 -7.63 7.22
CA ASN A 172 7.36 -8.38 8.43
C ASN A 172 6.07 -8.79 9.18
N THR A 173 5.02 -9.06 8.39
CA THR A 173 3.66 -9.32 8.85
C THR A 173 3.36 -10.80 8.68
N ILE A 174 2.92 -11.45 9.76
CA ILE A 174 2.44 -12.83 9.73
C ILE A 174 0.97 -12.88 10.14
N THR A 175 0.18 -13.70 9.45
CA THR A 175 -1.19 -14.00 9.87
C THR A 175 -1.16 -15.10 10.93
N VAL A 176 -1.81 -14.83 12.06
CA VAL A 176 -1.81 -15.70 13.23
C VAL A 176 -3.20 -15.78 13.86
N MET A 177 -3.48 -16.89 14.53
CA MET A 177 -4.44 -16.93 15.62
C MET A 177 -3.68 -16.83 16.95
N LEU A 178 -4.17 -15.97 17.84
CA LEU A 178 -3.67 -15.85 19.20
C LEU A 178 -4.48 -16.78 20.10
N GLN A 179 -3.96 -17.99 20.31
CA GLN A 179 -4.62 -18.98 21.14
C GLN A 179 -4.10 -18.90 22.58
N ASN A 180 -4.97 -18.65 23.56
CA ASN A 180 -4.62 -18.79 24.96
C ASN A 180 -4.26 -20.25 25.27
N ARG A 181 -3.30 -20.52 26.16
CA ARG A 181 -2.86 -21.91 26.45
C ARG A 181 -3.99 -22.85 26.94
N ASP A 182 -5.12 -22.32 27.41
CA ASP A 182 -6.32 -23.11 27.77
C ASP A 182 -7.25 -23.44 26.59
N GLY A 183 -6.90 -23.04 25.36
CA GLY A 183 -7.50 -23.55 24.13
C GLY A 183 -8.39 -22.59 23.34
N VAL A 184 -8.82 -21.48 23.94
CA VAL A 184 -9.62 -20.43 23.28
C VAL A 184 -8.75 -19.43 22.49
N CYS A 185 -9.32 -18.82 21.46
CA CYS A 185 -8.67 -17.85 20.60
C CYS A 185 -9.18 -16.42 20.84
N LEU A 186 -8.29 -15.45 20.63
CA LEU A 186 -8.63 -14.03 20.62
C LEU A 186 -9.55 -13.71 19.44
N ASP A 187 -10.74 -13.18 19.71
CA ASP A 187 -11.80 -12.98 18.73
C ASP A 187 -12.29 -11.52 18.75
N ALA A 188 -12.21 -10.84 17.61
CA ALA A 188 -12.75 -9.51 17.41
C ALA A 188 -14.25 -9.59 17.07
N LYS A 189 -15.10 -9.71 18.10
CA LYS A 189 -16.57 -9.79 17.96
C LYS A 189 -17.13 -8.71 17.03
N GLU A 190 -16.62 -7.49 17.16
CA GLU A 190 -16.99 -6.32 16.36
C GLU A 190 -15.85 -5.89 15.44
N ARG A 191 -15.34 -6.83 14.59
CA ARG A 191 -14.14 -6.69 13.74
C ARG A 191 -14.02 -5.38 12.95
N HIS A 192 -15.12 -4.78 12.52
CA HIS A 192 -15.16 -3.58 11.67
C HIS A 192 -15.26 -2.25 12.44
N LYS A 193 -15.27 -2.26 13.78
CA LYS A 193 -15.65 -1.10 14.60
C LYS A 193 -14.48 -0.56 15.44
N ASN A 194 -14.38 0.77 15.51
CA ASN A 194 -13.55 1.46 16.51
C ASN A 194 -14.20 1.38 17.89
N GLY A 195 -13.44 0.94 18.88
CA GLY A 195 -13.94 0.54 20.19
C GLY A 195 -14.68 -0.79 20.15
N GLY A 196 -14.41 -1.63 19.14
CA GLY A 196 -15.03 -2.93 19.00
C GLY A 196 -14.61 -3.88 20.12
N VAL A 197 -15.56 -4.69 20.59
CA VAL A 197 -15.32 -5.65 21.66
C VAL A 197 -14.40 -6.77 21.19
N VAL A 198 -13.37 -7.06 21.97
CA VAL A 198 -12.51 -8.24 21.83
C VAL A 198 -12.84 -9.22 22.95
N GLN A 199 -12.97 -10.49 22.59
CA GLN A 199 -13.39 -11.57 23.49
C GLN A 199 -12.52 -12.81 23.24
N THR A 200 -12.77 -13.85 24.02
CA THR A 200 -12.31 -15.21 23.71
C THR A 200 -13.41 -16.04 23.09
N TRP A 201 -13.04 -16.94 22.19
CA TRP A 201 -13.97 -17.88 21.56
C TRP A 201 -13.24 -19.17 21.18
N ASP A 202 -13.97 -20.25 20.93
CA ASP A 202 -13.41 -21.48 20.35
C ASP A 202 -12.63 -21.17 19.07
N CYS A 203 -11.44 -21.76 18.96
CA CYS A 203 -10.55 -21.51 17.83
C CYS A 203 -11.07 -22.10 16.52
N ASP A 204 -11.23 -21.23 15.52
CA ASP A 204 -11.60 -21.59 14.15
C ASP A 204 -10.70 -20.85 13.14
N PRO A 205 -9.80 -21.55 12.43
CA PRO A 205 -8.87 -20.93 11.48
C PRO A 205 -9.56 -20.33 10.24
N THR A 206 -10.85 -20.60 10.03
CA THR A 206 -11.65 -20.01 8.95
C THR A 206 -12.42 -18.78 9.39
N ASN A 207 -12.51 -18.53 10.70
CA ASN A 207 -13.19 -17.37 11.26
C ASN A 207 -12.29 -16.12 11.18
N LEU A 208 -12.64 -15.20 10.28
CA LEU A 208 -11.91 -13.95 10.06
C LEU A 208 -11.81 -13.07 11.31
N ASN A 209 -12.69 -13.24 12.31
CA ASN A 209 -12.61 -12.49 13.57
C ASN A 209 -11.43 -12.92 14.45
N GLN A 210 -10.87 -14.11 14.20
CA GLN A 210 -9.76 -14.69 14.96
C GLN A 210 -8.42 -14.61 14.22
N LEU A 211 -8.43 -14.08 12.99
CA LEU A 211 -7.23 -13.88 12.19
C LEU A 211 -6.66 -12.50 12.44
N TRP A 212 -5.40 -12.47 12.84
CA TRP A 212 -4.67 -11.26 13.17
C TRP A 212 -3.36 -11.21 12.38
N LYS A 213 -3.10 -10.08 11.75
CA LYS A 213 -1.84 -9.74 11.09
C LYS A 213 -0.93 -9.07 12.12
N LEU A 214 0.11 -9.78 12.54
CA LEU A 214 1.14 -9.28 13.45
C LEU A 214 2.31 -8.73 12.65
N ASP A 215 2.54 -7.43 12.72
CA ASP A 215 3.70 -6.75 12.14
C ASP A 215 4.84 -6.67 13.17
N SER A 216 5.97 -7.34 12.92
CA SER A 216 7.07 -7.37 13.89
C SER A 216 7.84 -6.05 14.01
N ASP A 217 7.78 -5.18 13.00
CA ASP A 217 8.46 -3.87 13.03
C ASP A 217 7.68 -2.91 13.92
N THR A 218 6.39 -2.71 13.60
CA THR A 218 5.53 -1.77 14.34
C THR A 218 4.98 -2.34 15.63
N GLY A 219 4.89 -3.68 15.73
CA GLY A 219 4.21 -4.37 16.83
C GLY A 219 2.69 -4.32 16.72
N LEU A 220 2.13 -3.77 15.64
CA LEU A 220 0.70 -3.70 15.45
C LEU A 220 0.12 -5.11 15.25
N VAL A 221 -1.04 -5.35 15.88
CA VAL A 221 -1.84 -6.57 15.73
C VAL A 221 -3.15 -6.17 15.06
N LYS A 222 -3.26 -6.36 13.75
CA LYS A 222 -4.34 -5.85 12.90
C LYS A 222 -5.29 -6.96 12.50
N ASN A 223 -6.59 -6.73 12.53
CA ASN A 223 -7.56 -7.72 12.04
C ASN A 223 -7.81 -7.58 10.52
N GLU A 224 -8.61 -8.48 9.95
CA GLU A 224 -8.90 -8.47 8.50
C GLU A 224 -9.67 -7.22 8.00
N ASP A 225 -10.43 -6.52 8.86
CA ASP A 225 -11.13 -5.27 8.47
C ASP A 225 -10.26 -4.02 8.63
N GLY A 226 -9.05 -4.20 9.13
CA GLY A 226 -8.02 -3.19 9.11
C GLY A 226 -7.89 -2.31 10.35
N VAL A 227 -8.52 -2.70 11.46
CA VAL A 227 -8.36 -2.04 12.77
C VAL A 227 -7.40 -2.85 13.66
N CYS A 228 -6.73 -2.15 14.58
CA CYS A 228 -5.67 -2.68 15.43
C CYS A 228 -6.16 -2.98 16.84
N LEU A 229 -5.57 -4.03 17.44
CA LEU A 229 -5.75 -4.38 18.83
C LEU A 229 -5.13 -3.31 19.73
N SER A 230 -5.93 -2.76 20.64
CA SER A 230 -5.53 -1.67 21.53
C SER A 230 -5.92 -2.02 22.95
N ASP A 231 -5.06 -1.71 23.91
CA ASP A 231 -5.59 -1.46 25.24
C ASP A 231 -6.35 -0.14 25.22
N ALA A 232 -7.50 -0.09 25.89
CA ALA A 232 -8.40 1.06 25.86
C ALA A 232 -7.92 2.22 26.76
N SER A 233 -6.72 2.15 27.34
CA SER A 233 -6.21 3.23 28.18
C SER A 233 -5.91 4.47 27.33
N ALA A 234 -6.12 5.66 27.91
CA ALA A 234 -5.89 6.94 27.24
C ALA A 234 -4.37 7.23 27.16
N GLY A 235 -3.70 6.71 26.14
CA GLY A 235 -2.32 7.08 25.79
C GLY A 235 -1.27 6.78 26.87
N ASN A 236 -0.40 7.76 27.19
CA ASN A 236 0.82 7.59 28.01
C ASN A 236 0.58 7.32 29.51
N SER A 237 -0.67 7.14 29.95
CA SER A 237 -1.02 6.78 31.33
C SER A 237 -1.70 5.41 31.37
N PRO A 238 -0.94 4.31 31.13
CA PRO A 238 -1.52 2.98 31.02
C PRO A 238 -2.05 2.48 32.37
N GLY A 239 -3.27 1.96 32.35
CA GLY A 239 -3.92 1.31 33.49
C GLY A 239 -4.73 0.10 33.03
N PRO A 240 -5.06 -0.84 33.94
CA PRO A 240 -5.80 -2.03 33.59
C PRO A 240 -7.16 -1.67 32.99
N GLY A 241 -7.57 -2.36 31.92
CA GLY A 241 -8.76 -1.99 31.17
C GLY A 241 -9.10 -2.99 30.07
N PRO A 242 -10.21 -2.77 29.33
CA PRO A 242 -10.57 -3.64 28.24
C PRO A 242 -9.56 -3.57 27.10
N VAL A 243 -9.37 -4.70 26.42
CA VAL A 243 -8.75 -4.72 25.09
C VAL A 243 -9.87 -4.54 24.06
N VAL A 244 -9.65 -3.64 23.11
CA VAL A 244 -10.61 -3.28 22.06
C VAL A 244 -9.91 -3.23 20.70
N THR A 245 -10.69 -3.10 19.64
CA THR A 245 -10.16 -2.70 18.33
C THR A 245 -10.24 -1.19 18.15
N TRP A 246 -9.26 -0.58 17.48
CA TRP A 246 -9.25 0.85 17.16
C TRP A 246 -8.52 1.13 15.85
N ALA A 247 -8.72 2.31 15.27
CA ALA A 247 -7.96 2.75 14.11
C ALA A 247 -6.45 2.67 14.40
N CYS A 248 -5.71 2.05 13.49
CA CYS A 248 -4.28 1.79 13.66
C CYS A 248 -3.47 3.10 13.63
N ASP A 249 -2.64 3.29 14.64
CA ASP A 249 -1.62 4.33 14.70
C ASP A 249 -0.30 3.73 15.22
N PRO A 250 0.73 3.58 14.37
CA PRO A 250 1.99 2.96 14.77
C PRO A 250 2.80 3.79 15.78
N THR A 251 2.41 5.04 16.04
CA THR A 251 3.06 5.88 17.06
C THR A 251 2.51 5.64 18.46
N LEU A 252 1.35 4.97 18.57
CA LEU A 252 0.65 4.69 19.82
C LEU A 252 1.13 3.38 20.46
N LYS A 253 1.84 3.49 21.58
CA LYS A 253 2.41 2.34 22.30
C LYS A 253 1.37 1.39 22.90
N ASN A 254 0.12 1.83 23.09
CA ASN A 254 -1.01 1.02 23.56
C ASN A 254 -1.65 0.16 22.45
N GLN A 255 -1.26 0.37 21.19
CA GLN A 255 -1.66 -0.46 20.04
C GLN A 255 -0.55 -1.40 19.56
N ALA A 256 0.66 -1.24 20.12
CA ALA A 256 1.82 -2.03 19.73
C ALA A 256 2.16 -3.05 20.82
N TRP A 257 2.33 -4.31 20.40
CA TRP A 257 2.48 -5.46 21.29
C TRP A 257 3.78 -6.22 20.96
N ASN A 258 4.55 -6.53 21.99
CA ASN A 258 5.71 -7.40 21.92
C ASN A 258 5.31 -8.79 22.39
N TYR A 259 5.36 -9.76 21.49
CA TYR A 259 5.22 -11.17 21.86
C TYR A 259 6.54 -11.72 22.38
N ASP A 260 6.53 -12.28 23.57
CA ASP A 260 7.64 -13.04 24.14
C ASP A 260 7.39 -14.54 23.94
N PRO A 261 8.16 -15.24 23.08
CA PRO A 261 7.96 -16.67 22.83
C PRO A 261 8.33 -17.56 24.03
N VAL A 262 9.11 -17.06 25.00
CA VAL A 262 9.48 -17.83 26.20
C VAL A 262 8.31 -17.88 27.17
N THR A 263 7.73 -16.72 27.48
CA THR A 263 6.62 -16.61 28.43
C THR A 263 5.26 -16.83 27.76
N GLY A 264 5.13 -16.56 26.46
CA GLY A 264 3.88 -16.53 25.72
C GLY A 264 3.09 -15.23 25.91
N GLN A 265 3.66 -14.20 26.56
CA GLN A 265 2.95 -12.96 26.83
C GLN A 265 2.96 -12.02 25.61
N LEU A 266 1.83 -11.36 25.36
CA LEU A 266 1.77 -10.16 24.51
C LEU A 266 1.76 -8.94 25.40
N LYS A 267 2.89 -8.26 25.48
CA LYS A 267 3.11 -7.09 26.32
C LYS A 267 3.03 -5.80 25.51
N ALA A 268 2.19 -4.86 25.92
CA ALA A 268 2.11 -3.57 25.26
C ALA A 268 3.47 -2.83 25.32
N ARG A 269 3.83 -2.09 24.26
CA ARG A 269 5.14 -1.41 24.15
C ARG A 269 5.33 -0.25 25.12
N HIS A 270 4.28 0.19 25.82
CA HIS A 270 4.42 1.10 26.97
C HIS A 270 4.95 0.39 28.23
N GLY A 271 4.94 -0.94 28.25
CA GLY A 271 5.77 -1.74 29.13
C GLY A 271 5.12 -2.24 30.43
N THR A 272 3.83 -1.98 30.67
CA THR A 272 3.19 -2.32 31.95
C THR A 272 2.10 -3.38 31.87
N LEU A 273 1.43 -3.53 30.71
CA LEU A 273 0.25 -4.39 30.58
C LEU A 273 0.46 -5.51 29.56
N CYS A 274 -0.18 -6.64 29.82
CA CYS A 274 -0.23 -7.83 28.99
C CYS A 274 -1.69 -8.17 28.65
N ILE A 275 -1.92 -8.80 27.50
CA ILE A 275 -3.25 -9.32 27.12
C ILE A 275 -3.60 -10.48 28.05
N ASP A 276 -4.73 -10.36 28.74
CA ASP A 276 -5.25 -11.29 29.74
C ASP A 276 -6.63 -11.80 29.32
N ALA A 277 -6.76 -13.10 29.11
CA ALA A 277 -8.04 -13.78 28.91
C ALA A 277 -8.68 -14.11 30.26
N SER A 278 -9.26 -13.11 30.91
CA SER A 278 -9.73 -13.22 32.29
C SER A 278 -10.83 -14.27 32.47
N ASP A 279 -11.70 -14.43 31.47
CA ASP A 279 -12.79 -15.43 31.47
C ASP A 279 -12.58 -16.54 30.41
N ARG A 280 -11.33 -17.02 30.27
CA ARG A 280 -10.90 -17.99 29.23
C ARG A 280 -11.63 -19.35 29.19
N HIS A 281 -12.45 -19.67 30.18
CA HIS A 281 -13.20 -20.92 30.25
C HIS A 281 -14.60 -20.83 29.62
N THR A 282 -14.95 -19.69 29.03
CA THR A 282 -16.28 -19.45 28.44
C THR A 282 -16.17 -18.74 27.10
N ASN A 283 -16.95 -19.18 26.11
CA ASN A 283 -17.12 -18.42 24.87
C ASN A 283 -17.75 -17.06 25.15
N GLY A 284 -17.16 -16.02 24.57
CA GLY A 284 -17.50 -14.63 24.88
C GLY A 284 -16.80 -14.11 26.14
N GLY A 285 -15.81 -14.83 26.65
CA GLY A 285 -15.06 -14.44 27.84
C GLY A 285 -14.28 -13.15 27.64
N LYS A 286 -14.18 -12.34 28.70
CA LYS A 286 -13.57 -11.02 28.67
C LYS A 286 -12.06 -11.08 28.41
N VAL A 287 -11.57 -10.16 27.58
CA VAL A 287 -10.14 -9.91 27.37
C VAL A 287 -9.79 -8.51 27.88
N MET A 288 -8.74 -8.43 28.69
CA MET A 288 -8.27 -7.19 29.31
C MET A 288 -6.78 -6.98 29.12
N ALA A 289 -6.35 -5.73 29.20
CA ALA A 289 -4.97 -5.39 29.42
C ALA A 289 -4.77 -5.34 30.93
N TRP A 290 -3.90 -6.19 31.45
CA TRP A 290 -3.69 -6.38 32.88
C TRP A 290 -2.19 -6.39 33.21
N PRO A 291 -1.76 -6.02 34.44
CA PRO A 291 -0.36 -6.13 34.82
C PRO A 291 0.23 -7.49 34.47
N CYS A 292 1.38 -7.47 33.81
CA CYS A 292 2.04 -8.69 33.34
C CYS A 292 2.48 -9.57 34.52
N ASP A 293 2.06 -10.83 34.50
CA ASP A 293 2.50 -11.88 35.43
C ASP A 293 2.80 -13.15 34.63
N VAL A 294 4.08 -13.53 34.60
CA VAL A 294 4.55 -14.69 33.83
C VAL A 294 3.96 -16.02 34.34
N ASN A 295 3.47 -16.07 35.58
CA ASN A 295 2.84 -17.24 36.17
C ASN A 295 1.33 -17.30 35.90
N ASN A 296 0.74 -16.23 35.35
CA ASN A 296 -0.68 -16.17 35.06
C ASN A 296 -0.98 -16.80 33.68
N SER A 297 -1.62 -17.97 33.68
CA SER A 297 -2.01 -18.69 32.46
C SER A 297 -2.94 -17.89 31.54
N ASN A 298 -3.71 -16.94 32.07
CA ASN A 298 -4.59 -16.07 31.28
C ASN A 298 -3.80 -15.19 30.30
N GLN A 299 -2.54 -14.93 30.61
CA GLN A 299 -1.66 -14.05 29.85
C GLN A 299 -0.72 -14.80 28.91
N GLN A 300 -0.87 -16.12 28.81
CA GLN A 300 0.02 -16.96 28.01
C GLN A 300 -0.70 -17.41 26.74
N TRP A 301 -0.13 -17.03 25.60
CA TRP A 301 -0.67 -17.23 24.27
C TRP A 301 0.31 -17.97 23.38
N ASN A 302 -0.22 -18.87 22.56
CA ASN A 302 0.47 -19.55 21.49
C ASN A 302 0.16 -18.81 20.18
N LEU A 303 1.19 -18.35 19.48
CA LEU A 303 1.06 -17.85 18.11
C LEU A 303 0.89 -19.04 17.15
N ARG A 304 -0.35 -19.26 16.68
CA ARG A 304 -0.63 -20.24 15.63
C ARG A 304 -0.55 -19.55 14.27
N LYS A 305 0.58 -19.72 13.58
CA LYS A 305 0.76 -19.19 12.21
C LYS A 305 -0.23 -19.86 11.26
N ILE A 306 -0.94 -19.05 10.48
CA ILE A 306 -1.81 -19.51 9.40
C ILE A 306 -1.05 -19.31 8.10
N SER A 307 -0.74 -20.41 7.40
CA SER A 307 -0.23 -20.36 6.04
C SER A 307 -1.43 -20.20 5.11
N THR A 308 -1.59 -18.99 4.57
CA THR A 308 -2.52 -18.69 3.47
C THR A 308 -1.89 -19.00 2.13
#